data_AF-A0A9D4J248-F1
#
_entry.id   AF-A0A9D4J248-F1
#
_cell.length_a   1.000
_cell.length_b   1.000
_cell.length_c   1.000
_cell.angle_alpha   90.00
_cell.angle_beta   90.00
_cell.angle_gamma   90.00
#
_symmetry.space_group_name_H-M   'P 1'
#
loop_
_entity.id
_entity.type
_entity.pdbx_description
1 polymer ?
#
loop_
_entity_poly.entity_id
_entity_poly.type
_entity_poly.pdbx_seq_one_letter_code
_entity_poly.pdbx_strand_id
1 'polypeptide(L)'
;MKIDLLRTKKRKLKLLRTRKISADYQCLLLVEKDGNCFSRCIAAGIIDDPEKHELVRTSVTNHMLDNESTYKNYIDCDYGVLITCMKQSDGNSRSWATEADILAASTLYDVDIYVKQYSNVCFSWLRFPCRKRIAKPEVHLYAA
;
A
#
# COMPACT_ATOMS: atom_id res chain seq x y z
N MET A 1 -26.53 25.90 -1.17
CA MET A 1 -26.32 24.43 -1.28
C MET A 1 -24.87 23.97 -1.43
N LYS A 2 -23.94 24.67 -2.14
CA LYS A 2 -22.55 24.20 -2.31
C LYS A 2 -21.61 24.42 -1.10
N ILE A 3 -21.87 25.44 -0.28
CA ILE A 3 -21.01 25.82 0.86
C ILE A 3 -21.11 24.79 2.00
N ASP A 4 -22.29 24.24 2.25
CA ASP A 4 -22.52 23.25 3.32
C ASP A 4 -21.84 21.91 3.04
N LEU A 5 -21.76 21.52 1.77
CA LEU A 5 -21.08 20.29 1.33
C LEU A 5 -19.55 20.39 1.52
N LEU A 6 -18.97 21.57 1.28
CA LEU A 6 -17.54 21.82 1.50
C LEU A 6 -17.20 21.88 3.00
N ARG A 7 -18.10 22.42 3.82
CA ARG A 7 -17.97 22.40 5.30
C ARG A 7 -18.05 20.99 5.87
N THR A 8 -18.97 20.16 5.39
CA THR A 8 -19.08 18.75 5.81
C THR A 8 -17.89 17.92 5.33
N LYS A 9 -17.42 18.08 4.09
CA LYS A 9 -16.20 17.41 3.61
C LYS A 9 -14.96 17.79 4.42
N LYS A 10 -14.74 19.10 4.69
CA LYS A 10 -13.63 19.55 5.55
C LYS A 10 -13.75 19.02 6.98
N ARG A 11 -14.95 18.95 7.56
CA ARG A 11 -15.18 18.35 8.88
C ARG A 11 -14.91 16.85 8.90
N LYS A 12 -15.34 16.11 7.88
CA LYS A 12 -15.09 14.66 7.74
C LYS A 12 -13.60 14.37 7.58
N LEU A 13 -12.88 15.17 6.77
CA LEU A 13 -11.42 15.10 6.64
C LEU A 13 -10.69 15.43 7.95
N LYS A 14 -11.21 16.38 8.73
CA LYS A 14 -10.64 16.76 10.04
C LYS A 14 -10.90 15.70 11.12
N LEU A 15 -12.05 15.04 11.09
CA LEU A 15 -12.37 13.90 11.97
C LEU A 15 -11.52 12.66 11.63
N LEU A 16 -11.32 12.38 10.33
CA LEU A 16 -10.42 11.31 9.89
C LEU A 16 -8.96 11.57 10.33
N ARG A 17 -8.55 12.84 10.41
CA ARG A 17 -7.22 13.26 10.92
C ARG A 17 -7.09 13.27 12.46
N THR A 18 -8.17 13.10 13.22
CA THR A 18 -8.16 13.23 14.69
C THR A 18 -8.68 12.00 15.42
N ARG A 19 -8.80 10.84 14.74
CA ARG A 19 -8.74 9.58 15.47
C ARG A 19 -7.36 9.48 16.10
N LYS A 20 -7.28 9.85 17.39
CA LYS A 20 -6.23 9.42 18.31
C LYS A 20 -6.10 7.92 18.10
N ILE A 21 -5.07 7.51 17.37
CA ILE A 21 -4.61 6.14 17.38
C ILE A 21 -4.11 5.95 18.82
N SER A 22 -4.95 5.35 19.66
CA SER A 22 -4.60 5.10 21.06
C SER A 22 -3.39 4.19 21.10
N ALA A 23 -2.43 4.54 21.93
CA ALA A 23 -1.05 4.09 21.90
C ALA A 23 -0.80 2.57 22.11
N ASP A 24 -1.81 1.71 22.25
CA ASP A 24 -1.62 0.39 22.85
C ASP A 24 -2.23 -0.81 22.11
N TYR A 25 -2.48 -0.74 20.80
CA TYR A 25 -2.60 -1.96 19.98
C TYR A 25 -1.90 -1.80 18.63
N GLN A 26 -0.73 -2.42 18.50
CA GLN A 26 -0.36 -3.07 17.24
C GLN A 26 -1.41 -4.17 16.99
N CYS A 27 -2.53 -3.80 16.40
CA CYS A 27 -3.53 -4.76 15.96
C CYS A 27 -2.95 -5.45 14.73
N LEU A 28 -2.25 -6.57 14.94
CA LEU A 28 -1.80 -7.44 13.88
C LEU A 28 -3.06 -7.96 13.16
N LEU A 29 -3.33 -7.43 11.98
CA LEU A 29 -4.35 -7.97 11.10
C LEU A 29 -3.76 -9.16 10.35
N LEU A 30 -4.37 -10.33 10.53
CA LEU A 30 -4.05 -11.50 9.74
C LEU A 30 -4.82 -11.42 8.42
N VAL A 31 -4.10 -11.46 7.30
CA VAL A 31 -4.67 -11.56 5.95
C VAL A 31 -4.33 -12.93 5.36
N GLU A 32 -5.08 -13.33 4.32
CA GLU A 32 -4.81 -14.58 3.61
C GLU A 32 -3.39 -14.59 3.01
N LYS A 33 -2.71 -15.73 3.14
CA LYS A 33 -1.34 -15.94 2.64
C LYS A 33 -1.34 -16.37 1.18
N ASP A 34 -1.89 -15.50 0.34
CA ASP A 34 -2.05 -15.70 -1.10
C ASP A 34 -1.20 -14.68 -1.88
N GLY A 35 -1.23 -14.73 -3.22
CA GLY A 35 -0.56 -13.75 -4.08
C GLY A 35 -1.12 -12.32 -3.98
N ASN A 36 -2.18 -12.11 -3.19
CA ASN A 36 -2.82 -10.82 -2.95
C ASN A 36 -2.52 -10.25 -1.56
N CYS A 37 -1.75 -10.95 -0.71
CA CYS A 37 -1.51 -10.58 0.67
C CYS A 37 -1.07 -9.11 0.84
N PHE A 38 -0.16 -8.61 -0.01
CA PHE A 38 0.24 -7.21 0.00
C PHE A 38 -0.93 -6.25 -0.25
N SER A 39 -1.75 -6.52 -1.28
CA SER A 39 -2.90 -5.69 -1.61
C SER A 39 -3.97 -5.75 -0.52
N ARG A 40 -4.15 -6.90 0.16
CA ARG A 40 -5.02 -7.04 1.34
C ARG A 40 -4.53 -6.21 2.51
N CYS A 41 -3.23 -6.21 2.81
CA CYS A 41 -2.64 -5.36 3.85
C CYS A 41 -2.87 -3.87 3.58
N ILE A 42 -2.68 -3.43 2.34
CA ILE A 42 -2.90 -2.04 1.95
C ILE A 42 -4.40 -1.68 2.00
N ALA A 43 -5.28 -2.55 1.52
CA ALA A 43 -6.72 -2.34 1.56
C ALA A 43 -7.23 -2.23 3.00
N ALA A 44 -6.72 -3.06 3.91
CA ALA A 44 -6.99 -2.90 5.34
C ALA A 44 -6.49 -1.57 5.91
N GLY A 45 -5.25 -1.17 5.60
CA GLY A 45 -4.67 0.06 6.14
C GLY A 45 -5.29 1.35 5.63
N ILE A 46 -5.76 1.37 4.37
CA ILE A 46 -6.24 2.58 3.68
C ILE A 46 -7.77 2.62 3.56
N ILE A 47 -8.40 1.48 3.30
CA ILE A 47 -9.83 1.37 3.01
C ILE A 47 -10.61 0.79 4.20
N ASP A 48 -9.91 0.26 5.23
CA ASP A 48 -10.51 -0.42 6.39
C ASP A 48 -11.29 -1.69 5.98
N ASP A 49 -10.87 -2.33 4.88
CA ASP A 49 -11.53 -3.52 4.32
C ASP A 49 -10.55 -4.35 3.45
N PRO A 50 -9.96 -5.45 3.97
CA PRO A 50 -9.02 -6.28 3.22
C PRO A 50 -9.63 -6.99 2.01
N GLU A 51 -10.96 -7.17 1.96
CA GLU A 51 -11.65 -7.81 0.83
C GLU A 51 -11.69 -6.90 -0.41
N LYS A 52 -11.35 -5.62 -0.26
CA LYS A 52 -11.19 -4.68 -1.38
C LYS A 52 -9.79 -4.69 -1.99
N HIS A 53 -9.01 -5.76 -1.78
CA HIS A 53 -7.65 -5.88 -2.30
C HIS A 53 -7.57 -5.75 -3.83
N GLU A 54 -8.57 -6.19 -4.59
CA GLU A 54 -8.58 -6.08 -6.05
C GLU A 54 -8.54 -4.62 -6.53
N LEU A 55 -9.25 -3.73 -5.82
CA LEU A 55 -9.25 -2.29 -6.11
C LEU A 55 -7.87 -1.70 -5.87
N VAL A 56 -7.23 -2.10 -4.78
CA VAL A 56 -5.88 -1.66 -4.46
C VAL A 56 -4.89 -2.14 -5.50
N ARG A 57 -4.92 -3.44 -5.81
CA ARG A 57 -4.04 -4.09 -6.78
C ARG A 57 -4.15 -3.41 -8.13
N THR A 58 -5.36 -3.27 -8.64
CA THR A 58 -5.64 -2.60 -9.92
C THR A 58 -5.12 -1.17 -9.93
N SER A 59 -5.34 -0.42 -8.85
CA SER A 59 -4.89 0.98 -8.75
C SER A 59 -3.36 1.07 -8.75
N VAL A 60 -2.67 0.21 -7.99
CA VAL A 60 -1.21 0.15 -7.95
C VAL A 60 -0.64 -0.24 -9.30
N THR A 61 -1.15 -1.31 -9.93
CA THR A 61 -0.68 -1.77 -11.23
C THR A 61 -0.91 -0.75 -12.35
N ASN A 62 -2.04 -0.04 -12.34
CA ASN A 62 -2.28 1.05 -13.29
C ASN A 62 -1.35 2.24 -13.03
N HIS A 63 -1.13 2.60 -11.76
CA HIS A 63 -0.17 3.65 -11.41
C HIS A 63 1.25 3.31 -11.88
N MET A 64 1.65 2.04 -11.75
CA MET A 64 2.92 1.56 -12.27
C MET A 64 3.00 1.72 -13.79
N LEU A 65 1.99 1.23 -14.52
CA LEU A 65 1.88 1.36 -15.98
C LEU A 65 2.01 2.81 -16.45
N ASP A 66 1.27 3.73 -15.83
CA ASP A 66 1.28 5.15 -16.20
C ASP A 66 2.63 5.83 -15.93
N ASN A 67 3.50 5.18 -15.14
CA ASN A 67 4.80 5.68 -14.72
C ASN A 67 5.92 4.65 -14.96
N GLU A 68 5.83 3.86 -16.05
CA GLU A 68 6.74 2.74 -16.34
C GLU A 68 8.22 3.13 -16.18
N SER A 69 8.62 4.29 -16.71
CA SER A 69 10.01 4.77 -16.67
C SER A 69 10.58 4.90 -15.24
N THR A 70 9.72 5.10 -14.25
CA THR A 70 10.10 5.17 -12.83
C THR A 70 10.27 3.77 -12.26
N TYR A 71 9.31 2.88 -12.47
CA TYR A 71 9.23 1.62 -11.76
C TYR A 71 9.99 0.47 -12.42
N LYS A 72 10.23 0.55 -13.73
CA LYS A 72 10.94 -0.49 -14.50
C LYS A 72 12.35 -0.80 -13.97
N ASN A 73 13.02 0.20 -13.40
CA ASN A 73 14.37 0.03 -12.85
C ASN A 73 14.40 -0.76 -11.53
N TYR A 74 13.25 -1.03 -10.92
CA TYR A 74 13.11 -1.79 -9.66
C TYR A 74 12.64 -3.23 -9.90
N ILE A 75 12.62 -3.68 -11.16
CA ILE A 75 12.07 -4.98 -11.56
C ILE A 75 13.12 -5.72 -12.37
N ASP A 76 13.48 -6.93 -11.91
CA ASP A 76 14.50 -7.77 -12.55
C ASP A 76 13.94 -8.57 -13.74
N CYS A 77 12.62 -8.71 -13.84
CA CYS A 77 11.95 -9.43 -14.92
C CYS A 77 11.40 -8.49 -16.01
N ASP A 78 10.80 -9.06 -17.06
CA ASP A 78 10.10 -8.25 -18.05
C ASP A 78 8.93 -7.49 -17.40
N TYR A 79 8.95 -6.17 -17.55
CA TYR A 79 7.98 -5.27 -16.95
C TYR A 79 6.55 -5.56 -17.42
N GLY A 80 6.36 -5.83 -18.72
CA GLY A 80 5.05 -6.13 -19.29
C GLY A 80 4.49 -7.46 -18.77
N VAL A 81 5.35 -8.46 -18.61
CA VAL A 81 5.00 -9.74 -17.98
C VAL A 81 4.58 -9.52 -16.53
N LEU A 82 5.36 -8.76 -15.74
CA LEU A 82 5.00 -8.45 -14.36
C LEU A 82 3.62 -7.80 -14.29
N ILE A 83 3.37 -6.73 -15.06
CA ILE A 83 2.09 -6.04 -15.07
C ILE A 83 0.94 -6.98 -15.45
N THR A 84 1.15 -7.84 -16.44
CA THR A 84 0.12 -8.81 -16.88
C THR A 84 -0.21 -9.79 -15.76
N CYS A 85 0.82 -10.36 -15.13
CA CYS A 85 0.68 -11.21 -13.95
C CYS A 85 0.00 -10.48 -12.79
N MET A 86 0.33 -9.21 -12.57
CA MET A 86 -0.31 -8.41 -11.52
C MET A 86 -1.79 -8.18 -11.81
N LYS A 87 -2.20 -7.93 -13.06
CA LYS A 87 -3.61 -7.76 -13.42
C LYS A 87 -4.44 -9.05 -13.36
N GLN A 88 -3.81 -10.20 -13.56
CA GLN A 88 -4.51 -11.49 -13.71
C GLN A 88 -4.51 -12.36 -12.45
N SER A 89 -3.89 -11.91 -11.34
CA SER A 89 -3.77 -12.74 -10.16
C SER A 89 -5.12 -13.02 -9.50
N ASP A 90 -5.43 -14.30 -9.35
CA ASP A 90 -6.56 -14.86 -8.62
C ASP A 90 -6.21 -15.21 -7.16
N GLY A 91 -5.02 -14.82 -6.70
CA GLY A 91 -4.45 -15.20 -5.39
C GLY A 91 -3.68 -16.53 -5.40
N ASN A 92 -3.91 -17.42 -6.38
CA ASN A 92 -3.18 -18.69 -6.51
C ASN A 92 -1.94 -18.57 -7.41
N SER A 93 -1.83 -17.49 -8.18
CA SER A 93 -0.68 -17.23 -9.05
C SER A 93 0.58 -16.78 -8.29
N ARG A 94 1.77 -17.02 -8.86
CA ARG A 94 3.08 -16.53 -8.36
C ARG A 94 3.29 -15.02 -8.56
N SER A 95 2.22 -14.23 -8.54
CA SER A 95 2.24 -12.79 -8.82
C SER A 95 2.32 -12.01 -7.51
N TRP A 96 3.39 -12.25 -6.76
CA TRP A 96 3.64 -11.58 -5.48
C TRP A 96 4.11 -10.14 -5.71
N ALA A 97 3.81 -9.27 -4.76
CA ALA A 97 4.28 -7.89 -4.79
C ALA A 97 5.81 -7.83 -4.66
N THR A 98 6.40 -6.94 -5.43
CA THR A 98 7.83 -6.60 -5.45
C THR A 98 8.07 -5.26 -4.74
N GLU A 99 9.34 -4.86 -4.61
CA GLU A 99 9.68 -3.52 -4.12
C GLU A 99 9.03 -2.40 -4.95
N ALA A 100 8.88 -2.61 -6.26
CA ALA A 100 8.22 -1.66 -7.16
C ALA A 100 6.74 -1.46 -6.80
N ASP A 101 6.03 -2.52 -6.43
CA ASP A 101 4.63 -2.44 -5.98
C ASP A 101 4.51 -1.67 -4.67
N ILE A 102 5.45 -1.87 -3.74
CA ILE A 102 5.45 -1.19 -2.44
C ILE A 102 5.73 0.31 -2.63
N LEU A 103 6.72 0.68 -3.46
CA LEU A 103 7.02 2.07 -3.81
C LEU A 103 5.86 2.74 -4.57
N ALA A 104 5.23 2.01 -5.48
CA ALA A 104 4.08 2.50 -6.23
C ALA A 104 2.88 2.75 -5.30
N ALA A 105 2.61 1.85 -4.37
CA ALA A 105 1.56 2.02 -3.38
C ALA A 105 1.84 3.19 -2.42
N SER A 106 3.08 3.33 -1.91
CA SER A 106 3.42 4.45 -1.02
C SER A 106 3.21 5.80 -1.71
N THR A 107 3.60 5.89 -2.98
CA THR A 107 3.46 7.09 -3.81
C THR A 107 2.01 7.37 -4.17
N LEU A 108 1.27 6.35 -4.65
CA LEU A 108 -0.12 6.48 -5.07
C LEU A 108 -1.05 6.92 -3.92
N TYR A 109 -0.88 6.32 -2.74
CA TYR A 109 -1.74 6.59 -1.58
C TYR A 109 -1.23 7.72 -0.69
N ASP A 110 -0.08 8.32 -1.00
CA ASP A 110 0.56 9.40 -0.23
C ASP A 110 0.77 9.01 1.25
N VAL A 111 1.26 7.78 1.48
CA VAL A 111 1.59 7.23 2.81
C VAL A 111 2.96 6.58 2.82
N ASP A 112 3.69 6.72 3.94
CA ASP A 112 4.91 5.93 4.14
C ASP A 112 4.53 4.51 4.50
N ILE A 113 5.11 3.52 3.82
CA ILE A 113 4.94 2.10 4.12
C ILE A 113 6.20 1.58 4.81
N TYR A 114 6.03 0.91 5.94
CA TYR A 114 7.11 0.20 6.62
C TYR A 114 6.92 -1.30 6.45
N VAL A 115 7.98 -2.01 6.06
CA VAL A 115 8.00 -3.46 5.92
C VAL A 115 8.99 -4.04 6.92
N LYS A 116 8.52 -4.97 7.75
CA LYS A 116 9.39 -5.71 8.67
C LYS A 116 10.02 -6.85 7.91
N GLN A 117 11.34 -6.82 7.74
CA GLN A 117 12.08 -7.91 7.12
C GLN A 117 12.87 -8.68 8.18
N TYR A 118 13.02 -9.98 7.97
CA TYR A 118 13.88 -10.83 8.78
C TYR A 118 15.13 -11.17 7.96
N SER A 119 16.28 -10.71 8.44
CA SER A 119 17.59 -11.22 7.99
C SER A 119 17.99 -12.39 8.89
N ASN A 120 18.92 -13.23 8.45
CA ASN A 120 19.38 -14.43 9.18
C ASN A 120 19.79 -14.20 10.65
N VAL A 121 19.95 -12.95 11.10
CA VAL A 121 20.42 -12.57 12.43
C VAL A 121 19.46 -11.64 13.18
N CYS A 122 18.64 -10.82 12.49
CA CYS A 122 17.75 -9.88 13.15
C CYS A 122 16.62 -9.36 12.25
N PHE A 123 15.57 -8.85 12.91
CA PHE A 123 14.54 -8.05 12.26
C PHE A 123 15.04 -6.63 11.99
N SER A 124 14.68 -6.08 10.84
CA SER A 124 14.82 -4.65 10.56
C SER A 124 13.57 -4.11 9.88
N TRP A 125 13.40 -2.79 9.95
CA TRP A 125 12.30 -2.09 9.29
C TRP A 125 12.84 -1.39 8.05
N LEU A 126 12.31 -1.75 6.89
CA LEU A 126 12.53 -1.03 5.65
C LEU A 126 11.41 -0.01 5.47
N ARG A 127 11.76 1.24 5.17
CA ARG A 127 10.80 2.32 4.92
C ARG A 127 10.72 2.63 3.44
N PHE A 128 9.50 2.64 2.91
CA PHE A 128 9.12 3.06 1.57
C PHE A 128 8.38 4.40 1.67
N PRO A 129 9.05 5.53 1.41
CA PRO A 129 8.43 6.83 1.59
C PRO A 129 7.43 7.15 0.47
N CYS A 130 6.39 7.93 0.77
CA CYS A 130 5.42 8.42 -0.22
C CYS A 130 5.95 9.56 -1.11
N ARG A 131 7.02 10.24 -0.67
CA ARG A 131 7.64 11.37 -1.37
C ARG A 131 9.14 11.35 -1.17
N LYS A 132 9.89 11.93 -2.12
CA LYS A 132 11.25 12.41 -1.87
C LYS A 132 11.18 13.60 -0.90
N ARG A 133 11.09 13.28 0.40
CA ARG A 133 11.27 14.12 1.59
C ARG A 133 10.48 15.45 1.65
N ILE A 134 9.26 15.40 2.20
CA ILE A 134 8.71 16.45 3.10
C ILE A 134 7.93 15.71 4.22
N ALA A 135 8.22 15.99 5.48
CA ALA A 135 7.83 15.19 6.65
C ALA A 135 6.30 15.08 6.93
N LYS A 136 5.89 13.89 7.42
CA LYS A 136 4.60 13.43 8.06
C LYS A 136 3.57 12.75 7.12
N PRO A 137 2.62 11.91 7.62
CA PRO A 137 2.59 10.99 8.78
C PRO A 137 2.77 9.50 8.37
N GLU A 138 2.96 8.60 9.34
CA GLU A 138 3.48 7.22 9.16
C GLU A 138 2.38 6.14 9.15
N VAL A 139 2.49 5.16 8.24
CA VAL A 139 1.62 3.95 8.20
C VAL A 139 2.49 2.69 8.28
N HIS A 140 2.37 1.95 9.39
CA HIS A 140 3.13 0.72 9.60
C HIS A 140 2.34 -0.49 9.09
N LEU A 141 2.89 -1.25 8.15
CA LEU A 141 2.30 -2.49 7.64
C LEU A 141 3.15 -3.70 8.03
N TYR A 142 2.49 -4.85 8.16
CA TYR A 142 3.13 -6.13 8.46
C TYR A 142 2.83 -7.07 7.29
N ALA A 143 3.86 -7.63 6.67
CA ALA A 143 3.76 -8.75 5.75
C ALA A 143 4.76 -9.81 6.21
N ALA A 144 4.33 -11.06 6.25
CA ALA A 144 5.11 -12.22 6.67
C ALA A 144 5.09 -13.27 5.57
#